data_AF-A0A2X1R2I8-F1
#
_entry.id   AF-A0A2X1R2I8-F1
#
_cell.length_a   1.000
_cell.length_b   1.000
_cell.length_c   1.000
_cell.angle_alpha   90.00
_cell.angle_beta   90.00
_cell.angle_gamma   90.00
#
_symmetry.space_group_name_H-M   'P 1'
#
loop_
_entity.id
_entity.type
_entity.pdbx_description
1 polymer ?
#
loop_
_entity_poly.entity_id
_entity_poly.type
_entity_poly.pdbx_seq_one_letter_code
_entity_poly.pdbx_strand_id
1 'polypeptide(L)' 'MDVLREISEQGISVMVNLHSVELVRAYCTRVIGVASGQLIFDDHPSRLTQDVLQRLYGDEVSQLH' A
#
# COMPACT_ATOMS: atom_id res chain seq x y z
N MET A 1 -5.38 -4.59 -12.33
CA MET A 1 -4.27 -3.61 -12.16
C MET A 1 -3.26 -3.68 -13.29
N ASP A 2 -3.44 -4.58 -14.26
CA ASP A 2 -2.38 -4.95 -15.20
C ASP A 2 -2.02 -3.82 -16.18
N VAL A 3 -3.00 -3.03 -16.63
CA VAL A 3 -2.73 -1.84 -17.47
C VAL A 3 -1.85 -0.81 -16.75
N LEU A 4 -2.09 -0.57 -15.46
CA LEU A 4 -1.27 0.38 -14.69
C LEU A 4 0.15 -0.14 -14.47
N ARG A 5 0.31 -1.46 -14.29
CA ARG A 5 1.63 -2.11 -14.25
C ARG A 5 2.36 -1.96 -15.58
N GLU A 6 1.69 -2.22 -16.70
CA GLU A 6 2.27 -2.07 -18.03
C GLU A 6 2.76 -0.64 -18.28
N ILE A 7 1.95 0.37 -17.93
CA ILE A 7 2.34 1.79 -18.00
C ILE A 7 3.58 2.06 -17.13
N SER A 8 3.63 1.50 -15.92
CA SER A 8 4.79 1.63 -15.03
C SER A 8 6.06 1.00 -15.62
N GLU A 9 5.93 -0.14 -16.30
CA GLU A 9 7.05 -0.86 -16.94
C GLU A 9 7.59 -0.09 -18.16
N GLN A 10 6.78 0.79 -18.77
CA GLN A 10 7.22 1.73 -19.81
C GLN A 10 8.01 2.94 -19.26
N GLY A 11 8.30 2.98 -17.96
CA GLY A 11 9.08 4.03 -17.31
C GLY A 11 8.26 5.25 -16.88
N ILE A 12 6.93 5.17 -16.95
CA ILE A 12 6.03 6.22 -16.47
C ILE A 12 5.76 5.99 -14.97
N SER A 13 6.01 7.00 -14.14
CA SER A 13 5.71 6.89 -12.70
C SER A 13 4.20 6.84 -12.46
N VAL A 14 3.74 5.81 -11.74
CA VAL A 14 2.33 5.61 -11.39
C VAL A 14 2.16 5.71 -9.87
N MET A 15 1.23 6.55 -9.42
CA MET A 15 0.81 6.63 -8.03
C MET A 15 -0.68 6.29 -7.95
N VAL A 16 -1.02 5.42 -7.00
CA VAL A 16 -2.40 4.99 -6.73
C VAL A 16 -2.68 5.04 -5.23
N ASN A 17 -3.91 5.34 -4.87
CA ASN A 17 -4.40 5.18 -3.52
C ASN A 17 -5.17 3.85 -3.43
N LEU A 18 -4.77 2.98 -2.50
CA LEU A 18 -5.31 1.63 -2.37
C LEU A 18 -5.67 1.35 -0.90
N HIS A 19 -6.82 0.71 -0.69
CA HIS A 19 -7.24 0.20 0.62
C HIS A 19 -7.03 -1.32 0.76
N SER A 20 -6.88 -2.06 -0.34
CA SER A 20 -6.60 -3.49 -0.31
C SER A 20 -5.10 -3.76 -0.17
N VAL A 21 -4.73 -4.38 0.95
CA VAL A 21 -3.35 -4.78 1.25
C VAL A 21 -2.84 -5.83 0.24
N GLU A 22 -3.72 -6.70 -0.24
CA GLU A 22 -3.37 -7.73 -1.22
C GLU A 22 -2.92 -7.11 -2.55
N LEU A 23 -3.67 -6.12 -3.06
CA LEU A 23 -3.29 -5.39 -4.26
C LEU A 23 -1.99 -4.61 -4.07
N VAL A 24 -1.81 -3.98 -2.91
CA VAL A 24 -0.57 -3.28 -2.58
C VAL A 24 0.62 -4.24 -2.62
N ARG A 25 0.51 -5.43 -2.03
CA ARG A 25 1.57 -6.45 -2.06
C ARG A 25 1.82 -7.01 -3.45
N ALA A 26 0.78 -7.18 -4.24
CA ALA A 26 0.89 -7.79 -5.56
C ALA A 26 1.44 -6.83 -6.62
N TYR A 27 1.17 -5.53 -6.54
CA TYR A 27 1.41 -4.58 -7.64
C TYR A 27 2.33 -3.40 -7.32
N CYS A 28 2.46 -2.98 -6.06
CA CYS A 28 3.25 -1.79 -5.72
C CYS A 28 4.73 -2.14 -5.47
N THR A 29 5.60 -1.16 -5.68
CA THR A 29 7.05 -1.26 -5.39
C THR A 29 7.48 -0.44 -4.17
N ARG A 30 6.65 0.51 -3.76
CA ARG A 30 6.78 1.36 -2.57
C ARG A 30 5.38 1.66 -2.04
N VAL A 31 5.23 1.72 -0.72
CA VAL A 31 3.95 2.03 -0.07
C VAL A 31 4.17 3.16 0.91
N ILE A 32 3.31 4.16 0.86
CA ILE A 32 3.28 5.26 1.82
C ILE A 32 1.99 5.12 2.62
N GLY A 33 2.12 4.75 3.89
CA GLY A 33 1.01 4.61 4.82
C GLY A 33 0.91 5.84 5.71
N VAL A 34 -0.28 6.46 5.74
CA VAL A 34 -0.56 7.66 6.52
C VAL A 34 -1.73 7.38 7.45
N ALA A 35 -1.58 7.74 8.73
CA ALA A 35 -2.67 7.70 9.71
C ALA A 35 -2.65 9.00 10.53
N SER A 36 -3.82 9.55 10.84
CA SER A 36 -3.97 10.79 11.62
C SER A 36 -3.11 11.96 11.11
N GLY A 37 -2.93 12.07 9.78
CA GLY A 37 -2.11 13.11 9.14
C GLY A 37 -0.60 12.91 9.29
N GLN A 38 -0.14 11.74 9.76
CA GLN A 38 1.26 11.41 9.97
C GLN A 38 1.71 10.26 9.08
N LEU A 39 2.94 10.30 8.58
CA LEU A 39 3.57 9.22 7.83
C LEU A 39 4.01 8.12 8.80
N ILE A 40 3.34 6.97 8.71
CA ILE A 40 3.57 5.82 9.60
C ILE A 40 4.43 4.75 8.92
N PHE A 41 4.35 4.67 7.59
CA PHE A 41 5.06 3.70 6.78
C PHE A 41 5.52 4.33 5.45
N ASP A 42 6.76 4.04 5.06
CA ASP A 42 7.32 4.41 3.75
C ASP A 42 8.41 3.41 3.39
N ASP A 43 8.02 2.27 2.82
CA ASP A 43 8.95 1.19 2.49
C ASP A 43 8.34 0.25 1.43
N HIS A 44 9.08 -0.80 1.06
CA HIS A 44 8.65 -1.87 0.20
C HIS A 44 7.44 -2.63 0.80
N PRO A 45 6.43 -3.05 0.01
CA PRO A 45 5.22 -3.71 0.53
C PRO A 45 5.48 -5.01 1.29
N SER A 46 6.62 -5.68 1.09
CA SER A 46 7.02 -6.85 1.90
C SER A 46 7.24 -6.53 3.37
N ARG A 47 7.49 -5.26 3.72
CA ARG A 47 7.67 -4.77 5.09
C ARG A 47 6.37 -4.34 5.77
N LEU A 48 5.22 -4.43 5.08
CA LEU A 48 3.91 -4.29 5.70
C LEU A 48 3.68 -5.48 6.64
N THR A 49 4.06 -5.37 7.91
CA THR A 49 3.75 -6.36 8.94
C THR A 49 2.36 -6.14 9.51
N GLN A 50 1.84 -7.11 10.25
CA GLN A 50 0.57 -6.96 10.95
C GLN A 50 0.59 -5.76 11.92
N ASP A 51 1.71 -5.53 12.62
CA ASP A 51 1.87 -4.39 13.52
C ASP A 51 1.78 -3.04 12.78
N VAL A 52 2.37 -2.95 11.59
CA VAL A 52 2.27 -1.75 10.75
C VAL A 52 0.82 -1.54 10.29
N LEU A 53 0.15 -2.61 9.87
CA LEU A 53 -1.25 -2.53 9.44
C LEU A 53 -2.15 -2.11 10.60
N GLN A 54 -1.94 -2.64 11.80
CA GLN A 54 -2.68 -2.23 12.99
C GLN A 54 -2.45 -0.75 13.34
N ARG A 55 -1.24 -0.23 13.15
CA ARG A 55 -0.95 1.21 13.33
C ARG A 55 -1.58 2.09 12.25
N LEU A 56 -1.78 1.58 11.05
CA LEU A 56 -2.38 2.31 9.93
C LEU A 56 -3.91 2.34 9.99
N TYR A 57 -4.53 1.23 10.37
CA TYR A 57 -5.98 1.03 10.34
C TYR A 57 -6.63 1.00 11.74
N GLY A 58 -5.85 0.98 12.82
CA GLY A 58 -6.38 0.89 14.19
C GLY A 58 -7.16 -0.40 14.44
N ASP A 59 -8.33 -0.30 15.06
CA ASP A 59 -9.21 -1.44 15.34
C ASP A 59 -10.05 -1.89 14.12
N GLU A 60 -9.96 -1.16 13.00
CA GLU A 60 -10.71 -1.47 11.76
C GLU A 60 -10.06 -2.59 10.93
N VAL A 61 -9.00 -3.22 11.42
CA VAL A 61 -8.29 -4.34 10.77
C VAL A 61 -9.24 -5.49 10.39
N SER A 62 -10.39 -5.61 11.07
CA SER A 62 -11.41 -6.64 10.79
C SER A 62 -12.19 -6.45 9.48
N GLN A 63 -11.97 -5.37 8.71
CA GLN A 63 -12.69 -5.09 7.45
C GLN A 63 -11.81 -5.20 6.19
N LEU A 64 -10.55 -5.63 6.33
CA LEU A 64 -9.65 -5.84 5.20
C LEU A 64 -9.99 -7.16 4.48
N HIS A 65 -10.81 -7.06 3.43
CA HIS A 65 -11.04 -8.11 2.44
C HIS A 65 -10.27 -7.82 1.15
#